data_AF-A0A1W6P0P7-F1
#
_entry.id   AF-A0A1W6P0P7-F1
#
_cell.length_a   1.000
_cell.length_b   1.000
_cell.length_c   1.000
_cell.angle_alpha   90.00
_cell.angle_beta   90.00
_cell.angle_gamma   90.00
#
_symmetry.space_group_name_H-M   'P 1'
#
loop_
_entity.id
_entity.type
_entity.pdbx_description
1 polymer ?
#
loop_
_entity_poly.entity_id
_entity_poly.type
_entity_poly.pdbx_seq_one_letter_code
_entity_poly.pdbx_strand_id
1 'polypeptide(L)' 'MSTPAVQLNRPAPVIRTVSASRVACDGLTNSPVLGHPRVWLSIPPGQDFVDCPYCDARFVQVGGEGQGH' A
#
# COMPACT_ATOMS: atom_id res chain seq x y z
N MET A 1 -28.14 -25.65 1.78
CA MET A 1 -28.23 -24.31 1.17
C MET A 1 -26.83 -23.71 1.26
N SER A 2 -25.97 -23.98 0.28
CA SER A 2 -24.55 -23.62 0.32
C SER A 2 -24.36 -22.20 -0.17
N THR A 3 -23.93 -21.30 0.71
CA THR A 3 -23.62 -19.91 0.42
C THR A 3 -22.42 -19.84 -0.55
N PRO A 4 -22.50 -19.14 -1.70
CA PRO A 4 -21.32 -18.92 -2.53
C PRO A 4 -20.36 -17.98 -1.80
N ALA A 5 -19.09 -18.37 -1.72
CA ALA A 5 -18.02 -17.51 -1.25
C ALA A 5 -18.06 -16.19 -2.04
N VAL A 6 -18.25 -15.07 -1.34
CA VAL A 6 -18.04 -13.74 -1.90
C VAL A 6 -16.56 -13.65 -2.26
N GLN A 7 -16.22 -14.03 -3.49
CA GLN A 7 -14.95 -13.71 -4.10
C GLN A 7 -14.96 -12.19 -4.27
N LEU A 8 -14.42 -11.48 -3.28
CA LEU A 8 -14.26 -10.04 -3.29
C LEU A 8 -13.50 -9.68 -4.57
N ASN A 9 -14.21 -9.14 -5.57
CA ASN A 9 -13.67 -8.70 -6.85
C ASN A 9 -12.74 -7.46 -6.72
N ARG A 10 -12.15 -7.24 -5.55
CA ARG A 10 -11.24 -6.12 -5.37
C ARG A 10 -10.07 -6.31 -6.35
N PRO A 11 -9.81 -5.33 -7.22
CA PRO A 11 -8.66 -5.42 -8.11
C PRO A 11 -7.42 -5.68 -7.26
N ALA A 12 -6.52 -6.51 -7.76
CA ALA A 12 -5.30 -6.85 -7.04
C ALA A 12 -4.60 -5.55 -6.59
N PRO A 13 -4.14 -5.48 -5.32
CA PRO A 13 -3.52 -4.28 -4.80
C PRO A 13 -2.31 -3.91 -5.65
N VAL A 14 -2.15 -2.62 -5.91
CA VAL A 14 -1.01 -2.13 -6.70
C VAL A 14 0.24 -2.21 -5.84
N ILE A 15 1.11 -3.18 -6.13
CA ILE A 15 2.34 -3.37 -5.37
C ILE A 15 3.41 -2.37 -5.84
N ARG A 16 4.05 -1.70 -4.89
CA ARG A 16 5.10 -0.72 -5.10
C ARG A 16 6.28 -1.07 -4.21
N THR A 17 7.43 -1.32 -4.79
CA THR A 17 8.64 -1.65 -4.03
C THR A 17 9.37 -0.37 -3.62
N VAL A 18 9.73 -0.25 -2.35
CA VAL A 18 10.40 0.92 -1.77
C VAL A 18 11.64 0.51 -1.00
N SER A 19 12.63 1.39 -0.86
CA SER A 19 13.83 1.11 -0.05
C SER A 19 13.76 1.73 1.35
N ALA A 20 12.89 2.71 1.56
CA ALA A 20 12.73 3.41 2.83
C ALA A 20 11.44 2.98 3.54
N SER A 21 11.48 2.96 4.88
CA SER A 21 10.30 2.71 5.71
C SER A 21 9.31 3.88 5.68
N ARG A 22 9.77 5.09 5.34
CA ARG A 22 8.91 6.26 5.17
C ARG A 22 8.68 6.53 3.68
N VAL A 23 7.42 6.47 3.26
CA VAL A 23 7.03 6.52 1.85
C VAL A 23 6.00 7.63 1.64
N ALA A 24 6.17 8.41 0.58
CA ALA A 24 5.12 9.31 0.10
C ALA A 24 4.24 8.56 -0.91
N CYS A 25 2.93 8.54 -0.67
CA CYS A 25 1.95 8.09 -1.65
C CYS A 25 1.25 9.33 -2.23
N ASP A 26 1.42 9.55 -3.53
CA ASP A 26 0.81 10.65 -4.29
C ASP A 26 -0.50 10.25 -5.00
N GLY A 27 -1.06 9.09 -4.65
CA GLY A 27 -2.24 8.52 -5.29
C GLY A 27 -1.95 7.85 -6.65
N LEU A 28 -2.96 7.16 -7.19
CA LEU A 28 -2.91 6.54 -8.52
C LEU A 28 -3.08 7.62 -9.60
N THR A 29 -2.00 7.97 -10.29
CA THR A 29 -1.93 8.96 -11.37
C THR A 29 -2.80 8.66 -12.61
N ASN A 30 -3.49 7.51 -12.63
CA ASN A 30 -4.32 7.06 -13.77
C ASN A 30 -5.81 7.41 -13.66
N SER A 31 -6.27 8.09 -12.60
CA SER A 31 -7.64 8.59 -12.58
C SER A 31 -7.81 9.83 -11.68
N PRO A 32 -8.19 10.99 -12.23
CA PRO A 32 -8.20 12.28 -11.52
C PRO A 32 -9.28 12.41 -10.43
N VAL A 33 -10.11 11.39 -10.21
CA VAL A 33 -11.25 11.43 -9.28
C VAL A 33 -11.05 10.52 -8.06
N LEU A 34 -10.06 9.63 -8.07
CA LEU A 34 -9.80 8.65 -6.99
C LEU A 34 -8.36 8.71 -6.42
N GLY A 35 -7.55 9.70 -6.84
CA GLY A 35 -6.25 9.97 -6.22
C GLY A 35 -6.40 10.82 -4.96
N HIS A 36 -5.79 10.40 -3.86
CA HIS A 36 -5.68 11.22 -2.65
C HIS A 36 -4.50 12.20 -2.75
N PRO A 37 -4.53 13.32 -2.01
CA PRO A 37 -3.35 14.20 -1.87
C PRO A 37 -2.16 13.44 -1.28
N ARG A 38 -0.94 13.96 -1.46
CA ARG A 38 0.29 13.36 -0.90
C ARG A 38 0.11 13.04 0.58
N VAL A 39 0.19 11.76 0.92
CA VAL A 39 0.25 11.29 2.31
C VAL A 39 1.58 10.60 2.57
N TRP A 40 2.03 10.66 3.82
CA TRP A 40 3.24 9.98 4.28
C TRP A 40 2.84 8.74 5.06
N LEU A 41 3.25 7.59 4.57
CA LEU A 41 3.06 6.30 5.21
C LEU A 41 4.37 5.85 5.84
N SER A 42 4.29 5.25 7.01
CA SER A 42 5.42 4.65 7.71
C SER A 42 5.19 3.15 7.82
N ILE A 43 6.14 2.37 7.32
CA ILE A 43 6.20 0.93 7.47
C ILE A 43 6.58 0.65 8.93
N PRO A 44 5.72 -0.01 9.71
CA PRO A 44 5.98 -0.26 11.11
C PRO A 44 7.14 -1.26 11.30
N PRO A 45 7.93 -1.11 12.37
CA PRO A 45 9.04 -2.01 12.66
C PRO A 45 8.53 -3.44 12.87
N GLY A 46 9.08 -4.40 12.13
CA GLY A 46 8.63 -5.79 12.12
C GLY A 46 7.61 -6.15 11.03
N GLN A 47 7.22 -5.19 10.19
CA GLN A 47 6.53 -5.45 8.93
C GLN A 47 7.38 -4.97 7.76
N ASP A 48 7.30 -5.69 6.65
CA ASP A 48 7.98 -5.32 5.41
C ASP A 48 7.09 -4.51 4.47
N PHE A 49 5.85 -4.20 4.87
CA PHE A 49 4.93 -3.47 4.01
C PHE A 49 3.97 -2.55 4.77
N VAL A 50 3.40 -1.60 4.04
CA VAL A 50 2.27 -0.75 4.48
C VAL A 50 1.28 -0.59 3.33
N ASP A 51 -0.01 -0.62 3.63
CA ASP A 51 -1.08 -0.32 2.67
C ASP A 51 -1.53 1.14 2.77
N CYS A 52 -1.82 1.75 1.61
CA CYS A 52 -2.46 3.05 1.56
C CYS A 52 -3.99 2.87 1.64
N PRO A 53 -4.69 3.46 2.62
CA PRO A 53 -6.14 3.29 2.81
C PRO A 53 -6.98 3.93 1.70
N TYR A 54 -6.36 4.71 0.80
CA TYR A 54 -7.05 5.47 -0.24
C TYR A 54 -6.93 4.82 -1.62
N CYS A 55 -5.72 4.40 -2.01
CA CYS A 55 -5.45 3.84 -3.34
C CYS A 55 -5.25 2.33 -3.35
N ASP A 56 -5.35 1.66 -2.20
CA ASP A 56 -5.06 0.23 -2.02
C ASP A 56 -3.66 -0.18 -2.55
N ALA A 57 -2.75 0.80 -2.63
CA ALA A 57 -1.38 0.56 -3.02
C ALA A 57 -0.63 -0.02 -1.83
N ARG A 58 0.04 -1.16 -2.03
CA ARG A 58 0.88 -1.78 -1.02
C ARG A 58 2.33 -1.44 -1.30
N PHE A 59 2.95 -0.76 -0.35
CA PHE A 59 4.36 -0.43 -0.39
C PHE A 59 5.14 -1.52 0.33
N VAL A 60 6.02 -2.21 -0.38
CA VAL A 60 6.85 -3.30 0.16
C VAL A 60 8.29 -2.82 0.23
N GLN A 61 8.89 -2.84 1.42
CA GLN A 61 10.27 -2.52 1.65
C GLN A 61 11.18 -3.65 1.18
N VAL A 62 12.11 -3.35 0.29
CA VAL A 62 13.19 -4.28 -0.09
C VAL A 62 14.43 -4.01 0.74
N GLY A 63 15.01 -5.09 1.28
CA GLY A 63 16.25 -5.02 2.05
C GLY A 63 16.03 -4.66 3.52
N GLY A 64 15.04 -5.29 4.17
CA GLY A 64 14.67 -5.08 5.56
C GLY A 64 15.85 -5.16 6.53
N GLU A 65 16.44 -4.01 6.83
CA GLU A 65 17.28 -3.76 7.99
C GLU A 65 16.89 -2.37 8.48
N GLY A 66 16.31 -2.32 9.68
CA GLY A 66 15.61 -1.16 10.21
C GLY A 66 16.47 0.10 10.23
N GLN A 67 16.06 1.11 9.46
CA GLN A 67 16.53 2.48 9.67
C GLN A 67 15.69 3.10 10.80
N GLY A 68 15.88 2.57 12.01
CA GLY A 68 15.41 3.17 13.25
C GLY A 68 16.29 4.38 13.58
N HIS A 69 15.65 5.48 13.93
CA HIS A 69 16.30 6.71 14.40
C HIS A 69 15.74 7.10 15.76
#